data_AF-A0A2S9G5U6-F1
#
_entry.id   AF-A0A2S9G5U6-F1
#
_cell.length_a   1.000
_cell.length_b   1.000
_cell.length_c   1.000
_cell.angle_alpha   90.00
_cell.angle_beta   90.00
_cell.angle_gamma   90.00
#
_symmetry.space_group_name_H-M   'P 1'
#
loop_
_entity.id
_entity.type
_entity.pdbx_description
1 polymer ?
#
loop_
_entity_poly.entity_id
_entity_poly.type
_entity_poly.pdbx_seq_one_letter_code
_entity_poly.pdbx_strand_id
1 'polypeptide(L)' 'MSPRLTDLIESNFVRQHSAVIDVIDVVAVADPLAPSVVQSLVPSAAIDQAEAEGMIVIDTEARVVRLAHPLYGEARR' A
#
# COMPACT_ATOMS: atom_id res chain seq x y z
N MET A 1 17.95 22.50 -19.89
CA MET A 1 18.02 21.03 -19.90
C MET A 1 16.67 20.52 -19.44
N SER A 2 15.88 19.93 -20.35
CA SER A 2 14.58 19.33 -20.00
C SER A 2 14.84 18.02 -19.25
N PRO A 3 14.18 17.80 -18.09
CA PRO A 3 14.33 16.55 -17.34
C PRO A 3 13.90 15.38 -18.24
N ARG A 4 14.61 14.24 -18.13
CA ARG A 4 14.20 13.06 -18.88
C ARG A 4 12.90 12.54 -18.29
N LEU A 5 12.05 11.95 -19.13
CA LEU A 5 10.78 11.36 -18.69
C LEU A 5 11.01 10.35 -17.56
N THR A 6 12.13 9.62 -17.61
CA THR A 6 12.58 8.69 -16.57
C THR A 6 12.81 9.39 -15.22
N ASP A 7 13.44 10.57 -15.21
CA ASP A 7 13.69 11.34 -13.98
C ASP A 7 12.37 11.87 -13.38
N LEU A 8 11.39 12.21 -14.24
CA LEU A 8 10.05 12.66 -13.81
C LEU A 8 9.20 11.50 -13.28
N ILE A 9 9.37 10.30 -13.82
CA ILE A 9 8.72 9.08 -13.34
C ILE A 9 9.35 8.68 -12.00
N GLU A 10 10.68 8.59 -11.91
CA GLU A 10 11.37 8.28 -10.64
C GLU A 10 11.10 9.33 -9.56
N SER A 11 11.09 10.63 -9.89
CA SER A 11 10.83 11.69 -8.90
C SER A 11 9.37 11.73 -8.41
N ASN A 12 8.40 11.37 -9.26
CA ASN A 12 7.02 11.18 -8.82
C ASN A 12 6.87 9.91 -7.99
N PHE A 13 7.53 8.82 -8.40
CA PHE A 13 7.50 7.56 -7.68
C PHE A 13 8.12 7.70 -6.29
N VAL A 14 9.33 8.24 -6.15
CA VAL A 14 10.05 8.34 -4.87
C VAL A 14 9.31 9.19 -3.82
N ARG A 15 8.48 10.15 -4.23
CA ARG A 15 7.77 11.05 -3.30
C ARG A 15 6.36 10.56 -2.93
N GLN A 16 5.76 9.71 -3.77
CA GLN A 16 4.39 9.22 -3.60
C GLN A 16 4.34 7.73 -3.20
N HIS A 17 5.40 6.95 -3.43
CA HIS A 17 5.44 5.51 -3.15
C HIS A 17 5.79 5.11 -1.71
N SER A 18 6.36 5.97 -0.85
CA SER A 18 6.84 5.46 0.45
C SER A 18 5.70 4.98 1.35
N ALA A 19 4.64 5.80 1.48
CA ALA A 19 3.58 5.51 2.45
C ALA A 19 2.65 4.37 2.00
N VAL A 20 2.39 4.24 0.70
CA VAL A 20 1.60 3.11 0.14
C VAL A 20 2.40 1.81 0.19
N ILE A 21 3.73 1.86 -0.05
CA ILE A 21 4.59 0.69 0.12
C ILE A 21 4.61 0.22 1.58
N ASP A 22 4.66 1.14 2.55
CA ASP A 22 4.59 0.79 3.97
C ASP A 22 3.28 0.06 4.32
N VAL A 23 2.15 0.47 3.73
CA VAL A 23 0.85 -0.22 3.88
C VAL A 23 0.94 -1.64 3.30
N ILE A 24 1.52 -1.79 2.11
CA ILE A 24 1.69 -3.10 1.44
C ILE A 24 2.64 -3.98 2.27
N ASP A 25 3.72 -3.44 2.83
CA ASP A 25 4.65 -4.15 3.72
C ASP A 25 3.94 -4.69 4.95
N VAL A 26 3.19 -3.83 5.64
CA VAL A 26 2.46 -4.19 6.85
C VAL A 26 1.42 -5.28 6.55
N VAL A 27 0.64 -5.12 5.49
CA VAL A 27 -0.43 -6.09 5.14
C VAL A 27 0.16 -7.40 4.61
N ALA A 28 1.27 -7.37 3.86
CA ALA A 28 1.94 -8.59 3.35
C ALA A 28 2.47 -9.48 4.48
N VAL A 29 3.01 -8.89 5.55
CA VAL A 29 3.62 -9.65 6.67
C VAL A 29 2.56 -10.37 7.51
N ALA A 30 1.35 -9.82 7.62
CA ALA A 30 0.35 -10.27 8.59
C ALA A 30 -1.02 -10.58 8.00
N ASP A 31 -1.11 -10.81 6.67
CA ASP A 31 -2.37 -11.11 5.97
C ASP A 31 -3.15 -12.27 6.64
N PRO A 32 -4.41 -12.06 7.09
CA PRO A 32 -5.17 -10.80 7.11
C PRO A 32 -5.02 -9.98 8.41
N LEU A 33 -4.96 -8.65 8.29
CA LEU A 33 -4.87 -7.71 9.42
C LEU A 33 -6.20 -7.01 9.74
N ALA A 34 -6.44 -6.68 11.02
CA ALA A 34 -7.56 -5.82 11.38
C ALA A 34 -7.29 -4.34 10.97
N PRO A 35 -8.30 -3.58 10.49
CA PRO A 35 -8.12 -2.18 10.09
C PRO A 35 -7.53 -1.28 11.18
N SER A 36 -7.88 -1.53 12.45
CA SER A 36 -7.32 -0.78 13.59
C SER A 36 -5.82 -0.99 13.79
N VAL A 37 -5.30 -2.16 13.40
CA VAL A 37 -3.86 -2.47 13.47
C VAL A 37 -3.11 -1.79 12.33
N VAL A 38 -3.69 -1.77 11.12
CA VAL A 38 -3.09 -1.05 9.99
C VAL A 38 -3.03 0.45 10.29
N GLN A 39 -4.11 1.03 10.82
CA GLN A 39 -4.19 2.45 11.20
C GLN A 39 -3.22 2.87 12.32
N SER A 40 -2.76 1.94 13.16
CA SER A 40 -1.75 2.25 14.18
C SER A 40 -0.32 2.22 13.64
N LEU A 41 -0.10 1.59 12.49
CA LEU A 41 1.21 1.39 11.87
C LEU A 41 1.48 2.35 10.71
N VAL A 42 0.43 2.76 10.00
CA VAL A 42 0.52 3.62 8.81
C VAL A 42 -0.53 4.74 8.85
N PRO A 43 -0.21 5.94 8.30
CA PRO A 43 -1.14 7.05 8.27
C PRO A 43 -2.45 6.70 7.53
N SER A 44 -3.58 7.20 8.02
CA SER A 44 -4.88 6.96 7.37
C SER A 44 -4.91 7.39 5.90
N ALA A 45 -4.28 8.52 5.57
CA ALA A 45 -4.18 9.00 4.18
C ALA A 45 -3.45 8.01 3.25
N ALA A 46 -2.50 7.23 3.79
CA ALA A 46 -1.79 6.20 3.02
C ALA A 46 -2.66 4.97 2.79
N ILE A 47 -3.50 4.61 3.76
CA ILE A 47 -4.48 3.53 3.66
C ILE A 47 -5.53 3.90 2.60
N ASP A 48 -6.09 5.11 2.68
CA ASP A 48 -7.08 5.62 1.72
C ASP A 48 -6.51 5.65 0.30
N GLN A 49 -5.26 6.09 0.14
CA GLN A 49 -4.57 6.08 -1.14
C GLN A 49 -4.33 4.65 -1.65
N ALA A 50 -3.88 3.72 -0.80
CA ALA A 50 -3.64 2.33 -1.17
C ALA A 50 -4.93 1.61 -1.57
N GLU A 51 -6.05 1.91 -0.92
CA GLU A 51 -7.38 1.41 -1.31
C GLU A 51 -7.81 2.02 -2.66
N ALA A 52 -7.67 3.33 -2.83
CA ALA A 52 -8.02 4.03 -4.08
C ALA A 52 -7.18 3.57 -5.29
N GLU A 53 -5.91 3.23 -5.06
CA GLU A 53 -5.01 2.65 -6.07
C GLU A 53 -5.26 1.14 -6.30
N GLY A 54 -6.15 0.52 -5.51
CA GLY A 54 -6.49 -0.91 -5.64
C GLY A 54 -5.37 -1.84 -5.19
N MET A 55 -4.51 -1.40 -4.27
CA MET A 55 -3.40 -2.18 -3.72
C MET A 55 -3.84 -3.02 -2.52
N ILE A 56 -4.80 -2.51 -1.74
CA ILE A 56 -5.44 -3.22 -0.63
C ILE A 56 -6.96 -3.26 -0.81
N VAL A 57 -7.59 -4.23 -0.15
CA VAL A 57 -9.04 -4.35 -0.04
C VAL A 57 -9.39 -4.33 1.44
N ILE A 58 -10.31 -3.42 1.81
CA ILE A 58 -10.89 -3.37 3.15
C ILE A 58 -12.22 -4.12 3.12
N ASP A 59 -12.23 -5.31 3.71
CA ASP A 59 -13.46 -6.09 3.91
C ASP A 59 -14.13 -5.59 5.20
N THR A 60 -15.24 -4.89 5.03
CA THR A 60 -15.99 -4.30 6.14
C THR A 60 -16.84 -5.33 6.89
N GLU A 61 -17.23 -6.43 6.25
CA GLU A 61 -18.01 -7.51 6.89
C GLU A 61 -17.10 -8.36 7.78
N ALA A 62 -15.96 -8.79 7.24
CA ALA A 62 -14.96 -9.56 7.97
C ALA A 62 -14.08 -8.68 8.87
N ARG A 63 -14.13 -7.35 8.71
CA ARG A 63 -13.29 -6.36 9.42
C ARG A 63 -11.79 -6.68 9.27
N VAL A 64 -11.35 -6.90 8.04
CA VAL A 64 -9.95 -7.17 7.70
C VAL A 64 -9.47 -6.36 6.51
N VAL A 65 -8.17 -6.09 6.46
CA VAL A 65 -7.44 -5.50 5.35
C VAL A 65 -6.58 -6.59 4.74
N ARG A 66 -6.62 -6.72 3.42
CA ARG A 66 -5.85 -7.70 2.64
C ARG A 66 -5.24 -7.04 1.42
N LEU A 67 -4.20 -7.64 0.85
CA LEU A 67 -3.69 -7.21 -0.45
C LEU A 67 -4.73 -7.52 -1.54
N ALA A 68 -4.92 -6.58 -2.47
CA ALA A 68 -5.90 -6.74 -3.54
C ALA A 68 -5.50 -7.82 -4.56
N HIS A 69 -4.20 -8.09 -4.71
CA HIS A 69 -3.71 -9.16 -5.57
C HIS A 69 -2.94 -10.20 -4.75
N PRO A 70 -3.29 -11.51 -4.82
CA PRO A 70 -2.57 -12.59 -4.14
C PRO A 70 -1.06 -12.60 -4.43
N LEU A 71 -0.64 -12.12 -5.60
CA LEU A 71 0.75 -12.08 -6.04
C LEU A 71 1.63 -11.11 -5.23
N TYR A 72 1.05 -10.07 -4.62
CA TYR A 72 1.84 -9.15 -3.78
C TYR A 72 2.24 -9.76 -2.43
N GLY A 73 1.50 -10.78 -1.95
CA GLY A 73 1.83 -11.51 -0.73
C GLY A 73 2.95 -12.53 -0.92
N GLU A 74 3.13 -13.07 -2.14
CA GLU A 74 4.17 -14.06 -2.43
C GLU A 74 5.56 -13.46 -2.65
N ALA A 75 5.65 -12.19 -3.09
CA ALA A 75 6.92 -11.52 -3.37
C ALA A 75 7.76 -11.19 -2.12
N ARG A 76 7.20 -11.34 -0.91
CA ARG A 76 7.85 -11.00 0.37
C ARG A 76 7.96 -12.17 1.35
N ARG A 77 7.61 -13.39 0.91
CA ARG A 77 7.79 -14.62 1.71
C ARG A 77 9.20 -15.20 1.57
#